data_AF-A0A7J9WX26-F1
#
_entry.id   AF-A0A7J9WX26-F1
#
_cell.length_a   1.000
_cell.length_b   1.000
_cell.length_c   1.000
_cell.angle_alpha   90.00
_cell.angle_beta   90.00
_cell.angle_gamma   90.00
#
_symmetry.space_group_name_H-M   'P 1'
#
loop_
_entity.id
_entity.type
_entity.pdbx_description
1 polymer ?
#
loop_
_entity_poly.entity_id
_entity_poly.type
_entity_poly.pdbx_seq_one_letter_code
_entity_poly.pdbx_strand_id
1 'polypeptide(L)'
;MDAISEIHLYVGWSIPIGFGVLTLWSLWILLRNRVPHDWYWGLLGILQVVVGIQFIVGAVLFLSGRRPAFEGTTWLHYVYGAFFPAAVLIFAHRAAKGRFSEVPFVPFGIAALLCCGLTVRALMTGLEGM
;
A
#
# COMPACT_ATOMS: atom_id res chain seq x y z
N MET A 1 20.10 7.37 -11.67
CA MET A 1 19.08 6.31 -11.63
C MET A 1 18.63 6.05 -13.06
N ASP A 2 18.21 4.84 -13.40
CA ASP A 2 17.55 4.62 -14.70
C ASP A 2 16.05 4.96 -14.62
N ALA A 3 15.39 5.01 -15.77
CA ALA A 3 13.98 5.38 -15.86
C ALA A 3 13.07 4.44 -15.05
N ILE A 4 13.43 3.16 -14.91
CA ILE A 4 12.63 2.17 -14.18
C ILE A 4 12.75 2.42 -12.67
N SER A 5 13.95 2.71 -12.17
CA SER A 5 14.17 3.10 -10.77
C SER A 5 13.46 4.42 -10.43
N GLU A 6 13.47 5.41 -11.33
CA GLU A 6 12.75 6.68 -11.13
C GLU A 6 11.24 6.48 -11.05
N ILE A 7 10.67 5.71 -11.99
CA ILE A 7 9.24 5.35 -11.95
C ILE A 7 8.92 4.62 -10.64
N HIS A 8 9.74 3.66 -10.22
CA HIS A 8 9.55 2.95 -8.97
C HIS A 8 9.56 3.90 -7.77
N LEU A 9 10.45 4.90 -7.75
CA LEU A 9 10.50 5.88 -6.67
C LEU A 9 9.26 6.78 -6.65
N TYR A 10 8.89 7.38 -7.78
CA TYR A 10 7.74 8.31 -7.86
C TYR A 10 6.42 7.61 -7.53
N VAL A 11 6.19 6.43 -8.09
CA VAL A 11 5.00 5.63 -7.77
C VAL A 11 5.05 5.18 -6.31
N GLY A 12 6.23 4.86 -5.78
CA GLY A 12 6.45 4.50 -4.38
C GLY A 12 5.97 5.56 -3.39
N TRP A 13 6.11 6.85 -3.70
CA TRP A 13 5.57 7.94 -2.88
C TRP A 13 4.05 8.07 -2.94
N SER A 14 3.42 7.74 -4.08
CA SER A 14 1.98 7.86 -4.24
C SER A 14 1.19 6.90 -3.35
N ILE A 15 1.76 5.73 -3.06
CA ILE A 15 1.10 4.66 -2.30
C ILE A 15 0.82 5.05 -0.83
N PRO A 16 1.82 5.43 -0.01
CA PRO A 16 1.57 5.80 1.38
C PRO A 16 0.70 7.05 1.48
N ILE A 17 0.86 8.02 0.56
CA ILE A 17 0.01 9.21 0.49
C ILE A 17 -1.44 8.81 0.26
N GLY A 18 -1.70 7.99 -0.77
CA GLY A 18 -3.04 7.57 -1.13
C GLY A 18 -3.71 6.74 -0.03
N PHE A 19 -2.97 5.81 0.58
CA PHE A 19 -3.48 5.06 1.73
C PHE A 19 -3.73 5.95 2.95
N GLY A 20 -2.86 6.93 3.23
CA GLY A 20 -3.06 7.92 4.28
C GLY A 20 -4.35 8.73 4.05
N VAL A 21 -4.59 9.18 2.81
CA VAL A 21 -5.85 9.85 2.43
C VAL A 21 -7.05 8.93 2.65
N LEU A 22 -6.97 7.67 2.22
CA LEU A 22 -8.07 6.71 2.39
C LEU A 22 -8.35 6.39 3.88
N THR A 23 -7.31 6.35 4.73
CA THR A 23 -7.44 6.25 6.19
C THR A 23 -8.18 7.45 6.75
N LEU A 24 -7.74 8.67 6.43
CA LEU A 24 -8.39 9.89 6.91
C LEU A 24 -9.84 9.98 6.45
N TRP A 25 -10.12 9.58 5.21
CA TRP A 25 -11.49 9.49 4.70
C TRP A 25 -12.32 8.46 5.46
N SER A 26 -11.76 7.27 5.73
CA SER A 26 -12.46 6.23 6.51
C SER A 26 -12.78 6.70 7.93
N LEU A 27 -11.85 7.40 8.59
CA LEU A 27 -12.06 8.01 9.90
C LEU A 27 -13.14 9.08 9.85
N TRP A 28 -13.12 9.94 8.82
CA TRP A 28 -14.15 10.95 8.64
C TRP A 28 -15.54 10.33 8.44
N ILE A 29 -15.66 9.28 7.62
CA ILE A 29 -16.92 8.54 7.41
C ILE A 29 -17.42 7.98 8.75
N LEU A 30 -16.54 7.35 9.52
CA LEU A 30 -16.87 6.76 10.82
C LEU A 30 -17.32 7.82 11.84
N LEU A 31 -16.56 8.90 11.99
CA LEU A 31 -16.86 9.98 12.94
C LEU A 31 -18.13 10.75 12.59
N ARG A 32 -18.46 10.84 11.29
CA ARG A 32 -19.66 11.55 10.80
C ARG A 32 -20.86 10.62 10.62
N ASN A 33 -20.71 9.33 10.94
CA ASN A 33 -21.73 8.29 10.75
C ASN A 33 -22.34 8.33 9.33
N ARG A 34 -21.46 8.41 8.32
CA ARG A 34 -21.84 8.48 6.90
C ARG A 34 -21.65 7.12 6.23
N VAL A 35 -22.26 6.97 5.07
CA VAL A 35 -21.93 5.88 4.14
C VAL A 35 -20.79 6.32 3.20
N PRO A 36 -19.89 5.41 2.79
CA PRO A 36 -18.86 5.72 1.81
C PRO A 36 -19.47 6.08 0.45
N HIS A 37 -18.94 7.13 -0.17
CA HIS A 37 -19.28 7.52 -1.54
C HIS A 37 -18.53 6.64 -2.55
N ASP A 38 -19.01 6.49 -3.80
CA ASP A 38 -18.37 5.67 -4.85
C ASP A 38 -16.90 6.00 -5.09
N TRP A 39 -16.54 7.28 -5.03
CA TRP A 39 -15.15 7.75 -5.09
C TRP A 39 -14.22 7.13 -4.04
N TYR A 40 -14.72 6.76 -2.85
CA TYR A 40 -13.94 6.04 -1.85
C TYR A 40 -13.51 4.67 -2.38
N TRP A 41 -14.45 3.95 -2.98
CA TRP A 41 -14.21 2.63 -3.56
C TRP A 41 -13.32 2.72 -4.81
N GLY A 42 -13.52 3.76 -5.62
CA GLY A 42 -12.64 4.08 -6.75
C GLY A 42 -11.20 4.29 -6.31
N LEU A 43 -10.97 5.12 -5.28
CA LEU A 43 -9.63 5.35 -4.72
C LEU A 43 -9.02 4.06 -4.16
N LEU A 44 -9.79 3.27 -3.38
CA LEU A 44 -9.33 1.97 -2.87
C LEU A 44 -8.91 1.04 -4.01
N GLY A 45 -9.70 0.96 -5.08
CA GLY A 45 -9.38 0.14 -6.26
C GLY A 45 -8.11 0.61 -6.96
N ILE A 46 -7.97 1.92 -7.18
CA ILE A 46 -6.76 2.52 -7.78
C ILE A 46 -5.52 2.19 -6.95
N LEU A 47 -5.57 2.34 -5.62
CA LEU A 47 -4.43 2.05 -4.75
C LEU A 47 -4.00 0.59 -4.82
N GLN A 48 -4.94 -0.35 -4.91
CA GLN A 48 -4.62 -1.77 -5.10
C GLN A 48 -3.91 -2.03 -6.43
N VAL A 49 -4.37 -1.40 -7.51
CA VAL A 49 -3.71 -1.48 -8.82
C VAL A 49 -2.31 -0.89 -8.77
N VAL A 50 -2.14 0.27 -8.12
CA VAL A 50 -0.83 0.93 -7.97
C VAL A 50 0.15 0.07 -7.16
N VAL A 51 -0.31 -0.58 -6.07
CA VAL A 51 0.49 -1.57 -5.33
C VAL A 51 0.88 -2.74 -6.24
N GLY A 52 -0.05 -3.25 -7.05
CA GLY A 52 0.22 -4.31 -8.02
C GLY A 52 1.27 -3.91 -9.06
N ILE A 53 1.18 -2.70 -9.62
CA ILE A 53 2.19 -2.14 -10.52
C ILE A 53 3.54 -2.08 -9.80
N GLN A 54 3.59 -1.63 -8.55
CA GLN A 54 4.85 -1.55 -7.81
C GLN A 54 5.49 -2.89 -7.51
N PHE A 55 4.67 -3.92 -7.25
CA PHE A 55 5.19 -5.28 -7.13
C PHE A 55 5.83 -5.75 -8.44
N ILE A 56 5.19 -5.50 -9.58
CA ILE A 56 5.71 -5.88 -10.90
C ILE A 56 7.02 -5.14 -11.20
N VAL A 57 7.05 -3.81 -11.04
CA VAL A 57 8.25 -2.99 -11.29
C VAL A 57 9.38 -3.40 -10.35
N GLY A 58 9.10 -3.60 -9.06
CA GLY A 58 10.08 -4.07 -8.07
C GLY A 58 10.62 -5.47 -8.41
N ALA A 59 9.78 -6.38 -8.91
CA ALA A 59 10.22 -7.70 -9.37
C ALA A 59 11.14 -7.62 -10.60
N VAL A 60 10.83 -6.75 -11.57
CA VAL A 60 11.70 -6.50 -12.74
C VAL A 60 13.06 -5.96 -12.29
N LEU A 61 13.08 -4.98 -11.39
CA LEU A 61 14.31 -4.45 -10.80
C LEU A 61 15.12 -5.55 -10.09
N PHE A 62 14.45 -6.36 -9.26
CA PHE A 62 15.07 -7.48 -8.54
C PHE A 62 15.72 -8.50 -9.48
N LEU A 63 14.99 -8.94 -10.51
CA LEU A 63 15.48 -9.91 -11.50
C LEU A 63 16.61 -9.35 -12.37
N SER A 64 16.64 -8.04 -12.56
CA SER A 64 17.71 -7.35 -13.28
C SER A 64 18.97 -7.07 -12.44
N GLY A 65 19.01 -7.56 -11.19
CA GLY A 65 20.11 -7.34 -10.25
C GLY A 65 20.13 -5.95 -9.60
N ARG A 66 19.17 -5.08 -9.93
CA ARG A 66 19.02 -3.72 -9.39
C ARG A 66 18.18 -3.77 -8.13
N ARG A 67 18.77 -4.21 -7.03
CA ARG A 67 18.04 -4.48 -5.79
C ARG A 67 18.82 -3.98 -4.58
N PRO A 68 18.15 -3.47 -3.54
CA PRO A 68 18.81 -3.18 -2.27
C PRO A 68 19.57 -4.42 -1.76
N ALA A 69 20.75 -4.20 -1.17
CA ALA A 69 21.52 -5.28 -0.56
C ALA A 69 20.67 -6.03 0.49
N PHE A 70 20.96 -7.31 0.73
CA PHE A 70 20.33 -8.08 1.81
C PHE A 70 21.12 -7.91 3.12
N GLU A 71 21.32 -6.67 3.55
CA GLU A 71 22.12 -6.32 4.72
C GLU A 71 21.34 -5.36 5.63
N GLY A 72 21.60 -5.39 6.95
CA GLY A 72 20.95 -4.48 7.90
C GLY A 72 19.42 -4.47 7.79
N THR A 73 18.86 -3.30 7.48
CA THR A 73 17.41 -3.04 7.35
C THR A 73 16.89 -3.10 5.91
N THR A 74 17.74 -3.12 4.89
CA THR A 74 17.30 -2.96 3.49
C THR A 74 16.52 -4.16 2.95
N TRP A 75 16.72 -5.37 3.53
CA TRP A 75 15.89 -6.54 3.20
C TRP A 75 14.41 -6.36 3.55
N LEU A 76 14.09 -5.46 4.49
CA LEU A 76 12.72 -5.16 4.90
C LEU A 76 11.93 -4.46 3.78
N HIS A 77 12.60 -3.85 2.81
CA HIS A 77 11.99 -3.21 1.65
C HIS A 77 11.06 -4.18 0.90
N TYR A 78 11.50 -5.42 0.69
CA TYR A 78 10.73 -6.42 -0.04
C TYR A 78 9.46 -6.82 0.69
N VAL A 79 9.55 -7.00 2.01
CA VAL A 79 8.45 -7.49 2.84
C VAL A 79 7.40 -6.40 3.05
N TYR A 80 7.84 -5.18 3.37
CA TYR A 80 6.95 -4.05 3.62
C TYR A 80 6.41 -3.40 2.35
N GLY A 81 7.11 -3.52 1.22
CA GLY A 81 6.74 -2.85 -0.04
C GLY A 81 5.58 -3.51 -0.79
N ALA A 82 5.41 -4.83 -0.68
CA ALA A 82 4.38 -5.54 -1.43
C ALA A 82 3.73 -6.71 -0.68
N PHE A 83 4.52 -7.59 -0.04
CA PHE A 83 3.98 -8.80 0.58
C PHE A 83 3.00 -8.51 1.73
N PHE A 84 3.41 -7.68 2.69
CA PHE A 84 2.55 -7.33 3.83
C PHE A 84 1.34 -6.48 3.42
N PRO A 85 1.48 -5.43 2.56
CA PRO A 85 0.31 -4.72 2.03
C PRO A 85 -0.70 -5.64 1.34
N ALA A 86 -0.24 -6.58 0.49
CA ALA A 86 -1.13 -7.53 -0.17
C ALA A 86 -1.85 -8.45 0.82
N ALA A 87 -1.13 -8.99 1.81
CA ALA A 87 -1.71 -9.82 2.86
C ALA A 87 -2.80 -9.05 3.65
N VAL A 88 -2.51 -7.81 4.06
CA VAL A 88 -3.44 -6.93 4.78
C VAL A 88 -4.70 -6.68 3.94
N LEU A 89 -4.56 -6.39 2.64
CA LEU A 89 -5.69 -6.18 1.74
C LEU A 89 -6.54 -7.45 1.55
N ILE A 90 -5.91 -8.64 1.46
CA ILE A 90 -6.63 -9.92 1.39
C ILE A 90 -7.46 -10.14 2.66
N PHE A 91 -6.88 -9.91 3.83
CA PHE A 91 -7.62 -10.00 5.09
C PHE A 91 -8.77 -8.99 5.15
N ALA A 92 -8.57 -7.77 4.66
CA ALA A 92 -9.62 -6.75 4.60
C ALA A 92 -10.80 -7.19 3.73
N HIS A 93 -10.56 -7.77 2.55
CA HIS A 93 -11.62 -8.32 1.70
C HIS A 93 -12.40 -9.44 2.38
N ARG A 94 -11.70 -10.33 3.09
CA ARG A 94 -12.35 -11.42 3.85
C ARG A 94 -13.20 -10.87 5.00
N ALA A 95 -12.67 -9.90 5.74
CA ALA A 95 -13.38 -9.26 6.84
C ALA A 95 -14.61 -8.49 6.35
N ALA A 96 -14.48 -7.75 5.25
CA ALA A 96 -15.56 -6.98 4.62
C ALA A 96 -16.69 -7.87 4.10
N LYS A 97 -16.37 -9.06 3.56
CA LYS A 97 -17.40 -10.04 3.14
C LYS A 97 -18.03 -10.81 4.30
N GLY A 98 -17.33 -10.90 5.43
CA GLY A 98 -17.76 -11.66 6.60
C GLY A 98 -18.29 -10.75 7.71
N ARG A 99 -17.52 -10.66 8.80
CA ARG A 99 -17.91 -9.96 10.04
C ARG A 99 -18.32 -8.50 9.86
N PHE A 100 -17.86 -7.83 8.82
CA PHE A 100 -18.09 -6.41 8.57
C PHE A 100 -18.95 -6.15 7.31
N SER A 101 -19.80 -7.10 6.91
CA SER A 101 -20.65 -6.98 5.71
C SER A 101 -21.54 -5.73 5.69
N GLU A 102 -22.02 -5.29 6.86
CA GLU A 102 -22.85 -4.08 7.00
C GLU A 102 -22.04 -2.78 6.93
N VAL A 103 -20.73 -2.84 7.23
CA VAL A 103 -19.82 -1.70 7.28
C VAL A 103 -18.48 -2.03 6.61
N PRO A 104 -18.50 -2.42 5.33
CA PRO A 104 -17.33 -3.01 4.67
C PRO A 104 -16.15 -2.04 4.56
N PHE A 105 -16.38 -0.74 4.66
CA PHE A 105 -15.32 0.27 4.63
C PHE A 105 -14.43 0.26 5.87
N VAL A 106 -14.90 -0.25 7.01
CA VAL A 106 -14.14 -0.29 8.28
C VAL A 106 -12.87 -1.13 8.15
N PRO A 107 -12.92 -2.40 7.73
CA PRO A 107 -11.70 -3.19 7.53
C PRO A 107 -10.77 -2.59 6.46
N PHE A 108 -11.31 -1.93 5.43
CA PHE A 108 -10.48 -1.24 4.43
C PHE A 108 -9.81 0.03 4.98
N GLY A 109 -10.45 0.77 5.88
CA GLY A 109 -9.83 1.90 6.57
C GLY A 109 -8.67 1.48 7.49
N ILE A 110 -8.85 0.37 8.21
CA ILE A 110 -7.78 -0.23 9.03
C ILE A 110 -6.65 -0.73 8.13
N ALA A 111 -6.98 -1.43 7.06
CA ALA A 111 -6.01 -1.89 6.08
C ALA A 111 -5.24 -0.73 5.44
N ALA A 112 -5.91 0.36 5.11
CA ALA A 112 -5.27 1.56 4.59
C ALA A 112 -4.27 2.15 5.58
N LEU A 113 -4.61 2.20 6.88
CA LEU A 113 -3.69 2.71 7.90
C LEU A 113 -2.42 1.85 7.99
N LEU A 114 -2.61 0.52 8.01
CA LEU A 114 -1.50 -0.42 8.06
C LEU A 114 -0.66 -0.34 6.77
N CYS A 115 -1.29 -0.36 5.60
CA CYS A 115 -0.60 -0.23 4.31
C CYS A 115 0.16 1.09 4.20
N CYS A 116 -0.38 2.21 4.72
CA CYS A 116 0.34 3.48 4.81
C CYS A 116 1.64 3.32 5.61
N GLY A 117 1.56 2.82 6.85
CA GLY A 117 2.75 2.61 7.68
C GLY A 117 3.77 1.64 7.08
N LEU A 118 3.30 0.52 6.53
CA LEU A 118 4.14 -0.48 5.86
C LEU A 118 4.88 0.15 4.66
N THR A 119 4.16 0.88 3.80
CA THR A 119 4.74 1.42 2.57
C THR A 119 5.62 2.65 2.83
N VAL A 120 5.35 3.44 3.88
CA VAL A 120 6.31 4.43 4.40
C VAL A 120 7.60 3.74 4.83
N ARG A 121 7.51 2.64 5.60
CA ARG A 121 8.69 1.91 6.06
C ARG A 121 9.47 1.30 4.88
N ALA A 122 8.77 0.74 3.91
CA ALA A 122 9.37 0.22 2.68
C ALA A 122 10.12 1.30 1.90
N LEU A 123 9.56 2.52 1.85
CA LEU A 123 10.20 3.66 1.20
C LEU A 123 11.47 4.08 1.94
N MET A 124 11.44 4.17 3.28
CA MET A 124 12.64 4.45 4.08
C MET A 124 13.76 3.44 3.85
N THR A 125 13.46 2.14 3.95
CA THR A 125 14.48 1.08 3.77
C THR A 125 14.90 0.91 2.31
N GLY A 126 14.07 1.35 1.36
CA GLY A 126 14.42 1.43 -0.05
C GLY A 126 15.42 2.56 -0.32
N LEU A 127 15.15 3.77 0.22
CA LEU A 127 16.02 4.95 0.10
C LEU A 127 17.38 4.75 0.79
N GLU A 128 17.43 4.02 1.91
CA GLU A 128 18.68 3.65 2.59
C GLU A 128 19.59 2.76 1.72
N GLY A 129 19.02 1.99 0.79
CA GLY A 129 19.75 1.03 -0.05
C GLY A 129 20.07 1.52 -1.46
N MET A 130 19.85 2.81 -1.75
CA MET A 130 20.12 3.45 -3.04
C MET A 130 21.54 3.99 -3.19
#